data_AF-A0A7C7KYE3-F1
#
_entry.id   AF-A0A7C7KYE3-F1
#
_cell.length_a   1.000
_cell.length_b   1.000
_cell.length_c   1.000
_cell.angle_alpha   90.00
_cell.angle_beta   90.00
_cell.angle_gamma   90.00
#
_symmetry.space_group_name_H-M   'P 1'
#
loop_
_entity.id
_entity.type
_entity.pdbx_description
1 polymer ?
#
loop_
_entity_poly.entity_id
_entity_poly.type
_entity_poly.pdbx_seq_one_letter_code
_entity_poly.pdbx_strand_id
1 'polypeptide(L)'
;EEGPYFPANEPDSDTPSKLFAKLEGMDAIAVPHHTKYGGRTDWDQHDPEWEPVVEIYSMWGSSELYGEHSVQAAWERGYRLGVIAGSDDHTGHPGTPPGGLACLLAGELTREALFYALRSRRCYGTTGARILLDFRMNGVPMGGTVKDTRDLEVHLRVAGTAPVKVEIVKDSEVAYSREVEGRELEVRWRDRGGRGRYYYVRVIQADGHMAWSSPIWTE
;
A
#
# COMPACT_ATOMS: atom_id res chain seq x y z
N GLU A 1 -23.88 15.86 -9.92
CA GLU A 1 -23.51 15.87 -11.34
C GLU A 1 -22.61 14.69 -11.60
N GLU A 2 -22.73 14.05 -12.77
CA GLU A 2 -21.81 12.98 -13.17
C GLU A 2 -20.44 13.58 -13.46
N GLY A 3 -19.39 12.98 -12.88
CA GLY A 3 -18.01 13.39 -13.17
C GLY A 3 -17.64 13.07 -14.62
N PRO A 4 -16.54 13.67 -15.13
CA PRO A 4 -16.07 13.38 -16.48
C PRO A 4 -15.62 11.92 -16.60
N TYR A 5 -15.79 11.34 -17.79
CA TYR A 5 -15.33 9.99 -18.13
C TYR A 5 -14.19 10.07 -19.15
N PHE A 6 -13.03 9.52 -18.79
CA PHE A 6 -11.82 9.51 -19.61
C PHE A 6 -11.41 8.06 -19.90
N PRO A 7 -11.87 7.48 -21.01
CA PRO A 7 -11.63 6.08 -21.31
C PRO A 7 -10.19 5.81 -21.80
N ALA A 8 -9.63 4.67 -21.42
CA ALA A 8 -8.26 4.29 -21.79
C ALA A 8 -8.08 3.93 -23.29
N ASN A 9 -9.16 3.83 -24.07
CA ASN A 9 -9.11 3.53 -25.50
C ASN A 9 -9.28 4.77 -26.40
N GLU A 10 -9.34 5.98 -25.82
CA GLU A 10 -9.37 7.22 -26.59
C GLU A 10 -7.96 7.84 -26.67
N PRO A 11 -7.51 8.30 -27.86
CA PRO A 11 -6.14 8.80 -28.06
C PRO A 11 -5.71 9.96 -27.16
N ASP A 12 -6.66 10.67 -26.53
CA ASP A 12 -6.40 11.79 -25.64
C ASP A 12 -6.38 11.40 -24.14
N SER A 13 -6.63 10.14 -23.79
CA SER A 13 -6.54 9.60 -22.42
C SER A 13 -5.95 8.18 -22.31
N ASP A 14 -5.39 7.64 -23.39
CA ASP A 14 -4.82 6.29 -23.48
C ASP A 14 -3.45 6.10 -22.80
N THR A 15 -2.92 7.13 -22.12
CA THR A 15 -1.72 7.02 -21.27
C THR A 15 -1.91 7.73 -19.93
N PRO A 16 -1.22 7.29 -18.85
CA PRO A 16 -1.21 7.98 -17.56
C PRO A 16 -0.97 9.49 -17.67
N SER A 17 0.09 9.94 -18.36
CA SER A 17 0.38 11.37 -18.47
C SER A 17 -0.73 12.18 -19.18
N LYS A 18 -1.42 11.58 -20.16
CA LYS A 18 -2.56 12.22 -20.83
C LYS A 18 -3.78 12.30 -19.91
N LEU A 19 -4.03 11.24 -19.13
CA LEU A 19 -5.06 11.24 -18.10
C LEU A 19 -4.78 12.33 -17.06
N PHE A 20 -3.56 12.43 -16.54
CA PHE A 20 -3.18 13.44 -15.54
C PHE A 20 -3.42 14.86 -16.06
N ALA A 21 -3.04 15.16 -17.30
CA ALA A 21 -3.32 16.46 -17.92
C ALA A 21 -4.82 16.81 -17.98
N LYS A 22 -5.71 15.81 -18.05
CA LYS A 22 -7.18 16.01 -18.01
C LYS A 22 -7.73 16.14 -16.58
N LEU A 23 -7.00 15.65 -15.59
CA LEU A 23 -7.36 15.76 -14.17
C LEU A 23 -6.95 17.10 -13.55
N GLU A 24 -6.13 17.89 -14.25
CA GLU A 24 -5.74 19.24 -13.82
C GLU A 24 -6.95 20.08 -13.36
N GLY A 25 -6.84 20.64 -12.15
CA GLY A 25 -7.92 21.41 -11.51
C GLY A 25 -9.03 20.57 -10.87
N MET A 26 -8.96 19.24 -10.92
CA MET A 26 -9.90 18.33 -10.24
C MET A 26 -9.34 17.83 -8.90
N ASP A 27 -10.23 17.63 -7.93
CA ASP A 27 -9.91 16.89 -6.70
C ASP A 27 -9.94 15.38 -6.96
N ALA A 28 -8.87 14.89 -7.60
CA ALA A 28 -8.72 13.50 -8.04
C ALA A 28 -7.48 12.83 -7.43
N ILE A 29 -7.47 11.50 -7.51
CA ILE A 29 -6.35 10.60 -7.21
C ILE A 29 -6.37 9.54 -8.30
N ALA A 30 -5.22 9.27 -8.91
CA ALA A 30 -5.00 8.12 -9.77
C ALA A 30 -4.36 6.99 -8.97
N VAL A 31 -4.71 5.74 -9.30
CA VAL A 31 -4.16 4.56 -8.63
C VAL A 31 -3.77 3.54 -9.70
N PRO A 32 -2.48 3.21 -9.85
CA PRO A 32 -2.07 2.07 -10.66
C PRO A 32 -2.70 0.78 -10.12
N HIS A 33 -3.44 0.09 -10.98
CA HIS A 33 -4.27 -1.07 -10.66
C HIS A 33 -3.68 -2.35 -11.27
N HIS A 34 -3.75 -3.47 -10.53
CA HIS A 34 -3.19 -4.78 -10.87
C HIS A 34 -1.83 -4.74 -11.58
N THR A 35 -0.84 -4.01 -11.03
CA THR A 35 0.36 -3.54 -11.77
C THR A 35 1.19 -4.61 -12.49
N LYS A 36 1.19 -5.85 -12.01
CA LYS A 36 1.88 -6.98 -12.66
C LYS A 36 1.05 -7.71 -13.73
N TYR A 37 -0.26 -7.47 -13.77
CA TYR A 37 -1.23 -8.20 -14.56
C TYR A 37 -2.02 -7.23 -15.47
N GLY A 38 -2.67 -7.74 -16.52
CA GLY A 38 -3.64 -6.94 -17.28
C GLY A 38 -3.11 -5.64 -17.93
N GLY A 39 -1.85 -5.58 -18.33
CA GLY A 39 -1.28 -4.41 -19.03
C GLY A 39 0.17 -4.11 -18.67
N ARG A 40 0.56 -4.42 -17.42
CA ARG A 40 1.87 -4.14 -16.81
C ARG A 40 2.16 -2.64 -16.67
N THR A 41 2.26 -2.15 -15.45
CA THR A 41 2.48 -0.71 -15.20
C THR A 41 3.84 -0.25 -15.71
N ASP A 42 3.84 0.82 -16.50
CA ASP A 42 5.04 1.55 -16.86
C ASP A 42 5.38 2.57 -15.76
N TRP A 43 6.34 2.20 -14.92
CA TRP A 43 6.78 3.05 -13.81
C TRP A 43 7.51 4.32 -14.26
N ASP A 44 7.90 4.46 -15.53
CA ASP A 44 8.48 5.71 -16.05
C ASP A 44 7.46 6.85 -16.11
N GLN A 45 6.17 6.51 -16.12
CA GLN A 45 5.07 7.49 -16.17
C GLN A 45 4.48 7.81 -14.79
N HIS A 46 5.08 7.32 -13.72
CA HIS A 46 4.63 7.62 -12.36
C HIS A 46 4.69 9.12 -12.08
N ASP A 47 3.58 9.66 -11.56
CA ASP A 47 3.51 11.04 -11.09
C ASP A 47 3.10 11.09 -9.61
N PRO A 48 3.99 11.52 -8.69
CA PRO A 48 3.69 11.55 -7.26
C PRO A 48 2.61 12.55 -6.86
N GLU A 49 2.24 13.51 -7.73
CA GLU A 49 1.11 14.41 -7.51
C GLU A 49 -0.22 13.64 -7.59
N TRP A 50 -0.36 12.81 -8.61
CA TRP A 50 -1.60 12.11 -8.92
C TRP A 50 -1.69 10.73 -8.27
N GLU A 51 -0.55 10.06 -8.08
CA GLU A 51 -0.47 8.67 -7.65
C GLU A 51 0.20 8.53 -6.28
N PRO A 52 -0.48 8.88 -5.17
CA PRO A 52 0.07 8.70 -3.85
C PRO A 52 0.11 7.22 -3.44
N VAL A 53 -0.72 6.36 -4.02
CA VAL A 53 -0.87 4.94 -3.63
C VAL A 53 -0.95 4.03 -4.85
N VAL A 54 -0.65 2.74 -4.65
CA VAL A 54 -0.75 1.67 -5.65
C VAL A 54 -1.56 0.49 -5.11
N GLU A 55 -2.26 -0.22 -6.00
CA GLU A 55 -2.84 -1.53 -5.67
C GLU A 55 -1.75 -2.61 -5.58
N ILE A 56 -1.55 -3.17 -4.38
CA ILE A 56 -0.59 -4.27 -4.16
C ILE A 56 -1.22 -5.66 -4.31
N TYR A 57 -2.54 -5.78 -4.21
CA TYR A 57 -3.25 -7.05 -4.30
C TYR A 57 -4.68 -6.88 -4.83
N SER A 58 -5.09 -7.80 -5.70
CA SER A 58 -6.48 -8.01 -6.12
C SER A 58 -6.74 -9.45 -6.53
N MET A 59 -7.89 -9.73 -7.15
CA MET A 59 -8.18 -11.09 -7.68
C MET A 59 -7.16 -11.57 -8.72
N TRP A 60 -6.41 -10.66 -9.34
CA TRP A 60 -5.29 -10.99 -10.24
C TRP A 60 -4.06 -11.54 -9.52
N GLY A 61 -3.96 -11.34 -8.21
CA GLY A 61 -2.88 -11.81 -7.36
C GLY A 61 -2.08 -10.67 -6.71
N SER A 62 -0.91 -11.01 -6.17
CA SER A 62 -0.01 -10.05 -5.51
C SER A 62 0.92 -9.38 -6.51
N SER A 63 0.93 -8.05 -6.46
CA SER A 63 1.83 -7.15 -7.17
C SER A 63 3.12 -6.83 -6.41
N GLU A 64 3.29 -7.34 -5.18
CA GLU A 64 4.39 -6.98 -4.28
C GLU A 64 5.78 -7.28 -4.88
N LEU A 65 6.00 -8.54 -5.28
CA LEU A 65 7.32 -9.10 -5.56
C LEU A 65 7.56 -9.36 -7.05
N TYR A 66 8.84 -9.37 -7.42
CA TYR A 66 9.38 -9.86 -8.71
C TYR A 66 8.97 -9.11 -9.97
N GLY A 67 9.97 -8.85 -10.82
CA GLY A 67 9.79 -8.21 -12.12
C GLY A 67 9.70 -6.69 -12.01
N GLU A 68 9.95 -6.04 -13.14
CA GLU A 68 10.05 -4.58 -13.24
C GLU A 68 8.73 -3.85 -12.93
N HIS A 69 7.58 -4.53 -13.08
CA HIS A 69 6.26 -3.96 -12.81
C HIS A 69 5.75 -4.18 -11.37
N SER A 70 6.57 -4.78 -10.51
CA SER A 70 6.21 -4.99 -9.11
C SER A 70 6.22 -3.68 -8.32
N VAL A 71 5.49 -3.66 -7.21
CA VAL A 71 5.48 -2.54 -6.26
C VAL A 71 6.88 -2.34 -5.64
N GLN A 72 7.58 -3.42 -5.32
CA GLN A 72 8.98 -3.31 -4.87
C GLN A 72 9.88 -2.67 -5.92
N ALA A 73 9.75 -3.01 -7.21
CA ALA A 73 10.54 -2.36 -8.25
C ALA A 73 10.28 -0.84 -8.33
N ALA A 74 9.05 -0.38 -8.09
CA ALA A 74 8.75 1.05 -7.99
C ALA A 74 9.44 1.71 -6.78
N TRP A 75 9.43 1.06 -5.62
CA TRP A 75 10.12 1.57 -4.42
C TRP A 75 11.64 1.57 -4.57
N GLU A 76 12.21 0.59 -5.26
CA GLU A 76 13.65 0.54 -5.56
C GLU A 76 14.10 1.70 -6.45
N ARG A 77 13.20 2.22 -7.29
CA ARG A 77 13.39 3.46 -8.07
C ARG A 77 13.27 4.74 -7.23
N GLY A 78 12.92 4.63 -5.96
CA GLY A 78 12.76 5.75 -5.03
C GLY A 78 11.36 6.35 -5.00
N TYR A 79 10.38 5.73 -5.67
CA TYR A 79 9.01 6.23 -5.68
C TYR A 79 8.32 6.05 -4.32
N ARG A 80 7.54 7.06 -3.94
CA ARG A 80 6.88 7.12 -2.63
C ARG A 80 5.41 6.75 -2.76
N LEU A 81 5.19 5.47 -3.04
CA LEU A 81 3.86 4.88 -3.17
C LEU A 81 3.44 4.24 -1.84
N GLY A 82 2.29 4.65 -1.31
CA GLY A 82 1.56 3.87 -0.30
C GLY A 82 0.84 2.70 -0.97
N VAL A 83 0.24 1.81 -0.19
CA VAL A 83 -0.43 0.62 -0.74
C VAL A 83 -1.87 0.50 -0.28
N ILE A 84 -2.70 0.01 -1.19
CA ILE A 84 -4.06 -0.45 -0.95
C ILE A 84 -4.26 -1.80 -1.65
N ALA A 85 -5.39 -2.45 -1.38
CA ALA A 85 -5.83 -3.63 -2.12
C ALA A 85 -7.27 -3.43 -2.60
N GLY A 86 -7.64 -4.08 -3.70
CA GLY A 86 -8.97 -4.05 -4.29
C GLY A 86 -9.49 -5.45 -4.55
N SER A 87 -10.80 -5.62 -4.69
CA SER A 87 -11.37 -6.89 -5.15
C SER A 87 -11.11 -7.09 -6.65
N ASP A 88 -11.30 -6.01 -7.41
CA ASP A 88 -11.52 -6.00 -8.85
C ASP A 88 -12.67 -6.95 -9.27
N ASP A 89 -13.66 -7.09 -8.39
CA ASP A 89 -14.80 -7.97 -8.67
C ASP A 89 -15.69 -7.37 -9.77
N HIS A 90 -16.07 -8.22 -10.72
CA HIS A 90 -16.99 -7.89 -11.80
C HIS A 90 -18.41 -8.40 -11.51
N THR A 91 -18.70 -8.68 -10.23
CA THR A 91 -19.95 -9.29 -9.79
C THR A 91 -20.96 -8.29 -9.25
N GLY A 92 -20.54 -7.03 -9.07
CA GLY A 92 -21.39 -5.97 -8.53
C GLY A 92 -21.54 -6.03 -7.01
N HIS A 93 -20.59 -6.65 -6.31
CA HIS A 93 -20.62 -6.84 -4.86
C HIS A 93 -19.32 -6.32 -4.19
N PRO A 94 -18.99 -5.03 -4.36
CA PRO A 94 -17.72 -4.47 -3.90
C PRO A 94 -17.55 -4.65 -2.39
N GLY A 95 -16.35 -5.08 -1.99
CA GLY A 95 -15.99 -5.31 -0.59
C GLY A 95 -16.57 -6.60 0.03
N THR A 96 -17.21 -7.46 -0.76
CA THR A 96 -17.63 -8.80 -0.34
C THR A 96 -16.51 -9.79 -0.64
N PRO A 97 -15.94 -10.50 0.35
CA PRO A 97 -14.95 -11.54 0.10
C PRO A 97 -15.51 -12.62 -0.84
N PRO A 98 -14.67 -13.24 -1.70
CA PRO A 98 -13.21 -13.08 -1.78
C PRO A 98 -12.79 -11.80 -2.53
N GLY A 99 -11.61 -11.25 -2.20
CA GLY A 99 -11.05 -10.07 -2.86
C GLY A 99 -10.26 -9.17 -1.91
N GLY A 100 -9.39 -8.31 -2.43
CA GLY A 100 -8.62 -7.39 -1.60
C GLY A 100 -9.47 -6.28 -0.97
N LEU A 101 -9.03 -5.77 0.18
CA LEU A 101 -9.66 -4.63 0.85
C LEU A 101 -8.64 -3.52 1.11
N ALA A 102 -9.03 -2.28 0.80
CA ALA A 102 -8.31 -1.09 1.19
C ALA A 102 -8.67 -0.71 2.63
N CYS A 103 -7.66 -0.43 3.44
CA CYS A 103 -7.82 0.07 4.80
C CYS A 103 -7.21 1.46 4.89
N LEU A 104 -8.00 2.46 5.26
CA LEU A 104 -7.59 3.86 5.37
C LEU A 104 -7.62 4.27 6.84
N LEU A 105 -6.51 4.81 7.32
CA LEU A 105 -6.38 5.36 8.67
C LEU A 105 -6.85 6.81 8.67
N ALA A 106 -8.17 7.00 8.66
CA ALA A 106 -8.82 8.31 8.69
C ALA A 106 -9.40 8.60 10.08
N GLY A 107 -9.35 9.86 10.51
CA GLY A 107 -9.95 10.28 11.78
C GLY A 107 -11.49 10.30 11.76
N GLU A 108 -12.07 10.40 10.56
CA GLU A 108 -13.52 10.50 10.34
C GLU A 108 -13.90 9.78 9.05
N LEU A 109 -15.18 9.38 8.94
CA LEU A 109 -15.75 8.79 7.71
C LEU A 109 -16.33 9.90 6.82
N THR A 110 -15.46 10.77 6.31
CA THR A 110 -15.80 11.85 5.38
C THR A 110 -14.93 11.75 4.13
N ARG A 111 -15.42 12.25 2.99
CA ARG A 111 -14.66 12.21 1.73
C ARG A 111 -13.28 12.86 1.91
N GLU A 112 -13.24 13.99 2.59
CA GLU A 112 -12.04 14.80 2.83
C GLU A 112 -11.03 14.03 3.67
N ALA A 113 -11.48 13.38 4.75
CA ALA A 113 -10.61 12.59 5.62
C ALA A 113 -10.06 11.35 4.90
N LEU A 114 -10.87 10.69 4.06
CA LEU A 114 -10.44 9.55 3.25
C LEU A 114 -9.42 9.95 2.18
N PHE A 115 -9.67 11.05 1.45
CA PHE A 115 -8.73 11.59 0.46
C PHE A 115 -7.42 12.03 1.11
N TYR A 116 -7.49 12.66 2.28
CA TYR A 116 -6.31 13.01 3.06
C TYR A 116 -5.50 11.77 3.45
N ALA A 117 -6.15 10.69 3.91
CA ALA A 117 -5.48 9.44 4.27
C ALA A 117 -4.76 8.83 3.07
N LEU A 118 -5.40 8.79 1.89
CA LEU A 118 -4.78 8.30 0.65
C LEU A 118 -3.58 9.16 0.22
N ARG A 119 -3.75 10.49 0.11
CA ARG A 119 -2.66 11.43 -0.24
C ARG A 119 -1.48 11.35 0.73
N SER A 120 -1.78 11.12 2.00
CA SER A 120 -0.78 10.96 3.06
C SER A 120 -0.27 9.53 3.20
N ARG A 121 -0.72 8.58 2.36
CA ARG A 121 -0.34 7.16 2.37
C ARG A 121 -0.61 6.46 3.71
N ARG A 122 -1.60 6.94 4.45
CA ARG A 122 -2.03 6.37 5.74
C ARG A 122 -3.00 5.23 5.47
N CYS A 123 -2.53 4.22 4.76
CA CYS A 123 -3.34 3.12 4.29
C CYS A 123 -2.53 1.82 4.23
N TYR A 124 -3.27 0.72 4.17
CA TYR A 124 -2.72 -0.61 3.96
C TYR A 124 -3.73 -1.47 3.19
N GLY A 125 -3.26 -2.56 2.59
CA GLY A 125 -4.10 -3.50 1.86
C GLY A 125 -4.19 -4.85 2.58
N THR A 126 -5.31 -5.54 2.44
CA THR A 126 -5.47 -6.94 2.87
C THR A 126 -5.97 -7.82 1.73
N THR A 127 -5.80 -9.14 1.83
CA THR A 127 -6.36 -10.11 0.86
C THR A 127 -7.84 -10.44 1.11
N GLY A 128 -8.56 -9.59 1.87
CA GLY A 128 -9.98 -9.76 2.16
C GLY A 128 -10.32 -10.06 3.62
N ALA A 129 -9.37 -10.59 4.38
CA ALA A 129 -9.52 -10.75 5.83
C ALA A 129 -9.45 -9.39 6.54
N ARG A 130 -10.29 -9.21 7.56
CA ARG A 130 -10.35 -7.97 8.35
C ARG A 130 -9.19 -7.92 9.36
N ILE A 131 -7.98 -7.70 8.85
CA ILE A 131 -6.75 -7.55 9.63
C ILE A 131 -6.61 -6.09 10.04
N LEU A 132 -6.40 -5.85 11.34
CA LEU A 132 -6.04 -4.54 11.87
C LEU A 132 -4.51 -4.45 11.97
N LEU A 133 -3.94 -3.37 11.44
CA LEU A 133 -2.50 -3.13 11.43
C LEU A 133 -2.20 -1.67 11.81
N ASP A 134 -1.47 -1.49 12.90
CA ASP A 134 -0.79 -0.23 13.25
C ASP A 134 0.71 -0.44 13.09
N PHE A 135 1.37 0.43 12.33
CA PHE A 135 2.81 0.37 12.09
C PHE A 135 3.38 1.78 12.20
N ARG A 136 4.39 1.91 13.08
CA ARG A 136 5.08 3.15 13.39
C ARG A 136 6.58 2.91 13.44
N MET A 137 7.35 3.95 13.11
CA MET A 137 8.78 4.00 13.32
C MET A 137 9.14 5.35 13.93
N ASN A 138 9.79 5.33 15.10
CA ASN A 138 10.07 6.54 15.90
C ASN A 138 8.80 7.42 16.09
N GLY A 139 7.65 6.77 16.30
CA GLY A 139 6.34 7.43 16.46
C GLY A 139 5.67 7.87 15.15
N VAL A 140 6.40 7.96 14.04
CA VAL A 140 5.86 8.30 12.72
C VAL A 140 5.04 7.13 12.17
N PRO A 141 3.78 7.33 11.74
CA PRO A 141 2.94 6.24 11.23
C PRO A 141 3.31 5.83 9.79
N MET A 142 2.84 4.64 9.37
CA MET A 142 2.89 4.15 7.99
C MET A 142 2.48 5.23 6.97
N GLY A 143 3.21 5.36 5.86
CA GLY A 143 3.06 6.42 4.86
C GLY A 143 3.95 7.65 5.08
N GLY A 144 4.76 7.66 6.14
CA GLY A 144 5.46 8.85 6.63
C GLY A 144 6.97 8.78 6.46
N THR A 145 7.64 9.82 6.92
CA THR A 145 9.09 9.93 6.82
C THR A 145 9.70 10.18 8.19
N VAL A 146 10.67 9.34 8.57
CA VAL A 146 11.50 9.53 9.76
C VAL A 146 12.77 10.29 9.36
N LYS A 147 13.02 11.44 10.01
CA LYS A 147 14.21 12.28 9.76
C LYS A 147 15.37 12.01 10.72
N ASP A 148 15.09 11.52 11.92
CA ASP A 148 16.13 11.11 12.87
C ASP A 148 16.35 9.60 12.76
N THR A 149 17.42 9.24 12.05
CA THR A 149 17.70 7.85 11.66
C THR A 149 18.84 7.25 12.49
N ARG A 150 19.20 7.86 13.63
CA ARG A 150 20.29 7.38 14.49
C ARG A 150 19.91 6.13 15.29
N ASP A 151 18.67 6.06 15.75
CA ASP A 151 18.09 4.91 16.46
C ASP A 151 16.68 4.69 15.92
N LEU A 152 16.52 3.70 15.04
CA LEU A 152 15.25 3.39 14.39
C LEU A 152 14.52 2.31 15.21
N GLU A 153 13.53 2.73 15.99
CA GLU A 153 12.63 1.83 16.71
C GLU A 153 11.32 1.66 15.91
N VAL A 154 11.08 0.43 15.46
CA VAL A 154 9.81 -0.01 14.87
C VAL A 154 8.89 -0.48 15.98
N HIS A 155 7.64 -0.01 15.93
CA HIS A 155 6.54 -0.49 16.74
C HIS A 155 5.39 -0.88 15.81
N LEU A 156 4.91 -2.11 15.93
CA LEU A 156 3.72 -2.57 15.21
C LEU A 156 2.79 -3.37 16.11
N ARG A 157 1.50 -3.27 15.82
CA ARG A 157 0.42 -4.01 16.46
C ARG A 157 -0.47 -4.60 15.38
N VAL A 158 -0.74 -5.89 15.49
CA VAL A 158 -1.58 -6.64 14.55
C VAL A 158 -2.67 -7.37 15.32
N ALA A 159 -3.89 -7.31 14.79
CA ALA A 159 -4.98 -8.20 15.17
C ALA A 159 -5.56 -8.82 13.89
N GLY A 160 -5.35 -10.11 13.71
CA GLY A 160 -5.84 -10.90 12.58
C GLY A 160 -7.10 -11.71 12.91
N THR A 161 -7.53 -12.53 11.96
CA THR A 161 -8.66 -13.46 12.13
C THR A 161 -8.20 -14.91 12.37
N ALA A 162 -6.91 -15.19 12.19
CA ALA A 162 -6.24 -16.46 12.43
C ALA A 162 -4.82 -16.22 12.99
N PRO A 163 -4.06 -17.26 13.40
CA PRO A 163 -2.69 -17.10 13.90
C PRO A 163 -1.81 -16.26 12.96
N VAL A 164 -0.97 -15.39 13.52
CA VAL A 164 -0.26 -14.36 12.75
C VAL A 164 1.27 -14.52 12.76
N LYS A 165 1.87 -14.32 11.59
CA LYS A 165 3.28 -14.02 11.38
C LYS A 165 3.41 -12.59 10.83
N VAL A 166 4.39 -11.85 11.32
CA VAL A 166 4.76 -10.53 10.80
C VAL A 166 6.18 -10.54 10.30
N GLU A 167 6.40 -9.84 9.19
CA GLU A 167 7.72 -9.56 8.64
C GLU A 167 7.87 -8.04 8.52
N ILE A 168 8.99 -7.51 9.04
CA ILE A 168 9.41 -6.14 8.77
C ILE A 168 10.38 -6.23 7.60
N VAL A 169 9.99 -5.63 6.48
CA VAL A 169 10.76 -5.60 5.25
C VAL A 169 11.45 -4.24 5.13
N LYS A 170 12.75 -4.26 4.86
CA LYS A 170 13.65 -3.12 4.71
C LYS A 170 14.32 -3.21 3.34
N ASP A 171 14.19 -2.18 2.52
CA ASP A 171 14.77 -2.16 1.16
C ASP A 171 14.49 -3.47 0.39
N SER A 172 13.22 -3.87 0.38
CA SER A 172 12.73 -5.12 -0.26
C SER A 172 13.21 -6.44 0.36
N GLU A 173 14.02 -6.44 1.42
CA GLU A 173 14.49 -7.62 2.13
C GLU A 173 13.90 -7.78 3.53
N VAL A 174 13.62 -9.01 3.96
CA VAL A 174 13.08 -9.26 5.30
C VAL A 174 14.19 -9.04 6.34
N ALA A 175 14.06 -8.00 7.16
CA ALA A 175 15.01 -7.67 8.23
C ALA A 175 14.64 -8.27 9.59
N TYR A 176 13.35 -8.53 9.82
CA TYR A 176 12.84 -9.13 11.05
C TYR A 176 11.60 -9.96 10.76
N SER A 177 11.44 -11.07 11.48
CA SER A 177 10.26 -11.93 11.41
C SER A 177 9.90 -12.45 12.79
N ARG A 178 8.60 -12.52 13.09
CA ARG A 178 8.07 -13.15 14.30
C ARG A 178 6.70 -13.77 14.02
N GLU A 179 6.47 -14.93 14.59
CA GLU A 179 5.21 -15.69 14.49
C GLU A 179 4.68 -16.05 15.88
N VAL A 180 3.37 -16.15 15.98
CA VAL A 180 2.67 -16.58 17.19
C VAL A 180 1.48 -17.49 16.82
N GLU A 181 1.14 -18.40 17.72
CA GLU A 181 -0.07 -19.23 17.62
C GLU A 181 -1.37 -18.42 17.85
N GLY A 182 -1.24 -17.20 18.38
CA GLY A 182 -2.35 -16.28 18.64
C GLY A 182 -2.69 -15.39 17.44
N ARG A 183 -3.84 -14.72 17.51
CA ARG A 183 -4.31 -13.79 16.46
C ARG A 183 -3.82 -12.36 16.66
N GLU A 184 -3.17 -12.09 17.77
CA GLU A 184 -2.69 -10.76 18.14
C GLU A 184 -1.19 -10.80 18.37
N LEU A 185 -0.51 -9.77 17.86
CA LEU A 185 0.93 -9.63 18.00
C LEU A 185 1.32 -8.16 18.13
N GLU A 186 2.12 -7.86 19.15
CA GLU A 186 2.82 -6.58 19.29
C GLU A 186 4.33 -6.81 19.23
N VAL A 187 5.01 -6.01 18.42
CA VAL A 187 6.46 -6.05 18.23
C VAL A 187 7.03 -4.65 18.45
N ARG A 188 8.10 -4.61 19.25
CA ARG A 188 9.06 -3.50 19.31
C ARG A 188 10.41 -4.02 18.88
N TRP A 189 10.96 -3.46 17.82
CA TRP A 189 12.23 -3.88 17.25
C TRP A 189 13.09 -2.66 16.94
N ARG A 190 14.38 -2.72 17.31
CA ARG A 190 15.35 -1.69 16.95
C ARG A 190 16.21 -2.19 15.80
N ASP A 191 16.26 -1.43 14.72
CA ASP A 191 17.13 -1.75 13.59
C ASP A 191 18.58 -1.44 13.94
N ARG A 192 19.40 -2.49 14.03
CA ARG A 192 20.85 -2.39 14.24
C ARG A 192 21.65 -2.57 12.94
N GLY A 193 20.97 -2.86 11.83
CA GLY A 193 21.55 -3.17 10.52
C GLY A 193 21.77 -1.95 9.64
N GLY A 194 22.00 -0.76 10.22
CA GLY A 194 22.15 0.50 9.49
C GLY A 194 20.83 1.06 8.95
N ARG A 195 20.87 2.24 8.31
CA ARG A 195 19.67 2.92 7.78
C ARG A 195 19.21 2.30 6.45
N GLY A 196 17.96 1.87 6.36
CA GLY A 196 17.31 1.51 5.08
C GLY A 196 16.46 2.63 4.49
N ARG A 197 16.24 2.68 3.18
CA ARG A 197 15.50 3.80 2.54
C ARG A 197 14.02 3.80 2.91
N TYR A 198 13.44 2.60 3.05
CA TYR A 198 12.06 2.43 3.50
C TYR A 198 11.87 1.10 4.23
N TYR A 199 10.81 1.07 5.05
CA TYR A 199 10.37 -0.08 5.81
C TYR A 199 8.87 -0.27 5.60
N TYR A 200 8.42 -1.51 5.40
CA TYR A 200 7.00 -1.83 5.43
C TYR A 200 6.78 -3.16 6.15
N VAL A 201 5.52 -3.42 6.54
CA VAL A 201 5.14 -4.62 7.26
C VAL A 201 4.33 -5.52 6.35
N ARG A 202 4.67 -6.80 6.35
CA ARG A 202 3.86 -7.89 5.81
C ARG A 202 3.26 -8.69 6.97
N VAL A 203 1.96 -8.91 6.93
CA VAL A 203 1.25 -9.83 7.84
C VAL A 203 0.87 -11.06 7.02
N ILE A 204 1.11 -12.24 7.58
CA ILE A 204 0.74 -13.54 6.99
C ILE A 204 -0.03 -14.30 8.06
N GLN A 205 -1.23 -14.74 7.73
CA GLN A 205 -2.02 -15.60 8.60
C GLN A 205 -1.84 -17.07 8.23
N ALA A 206 -2.03 -17.97 9.20
CA ALA A 206 -1.97 -19.42 8.98
C ALA A 206 -3.02 -19.94 7.97
N ASP A 207 -4.10 -19.19 7.74
CA ASP A 207 -5.13 -19.47 6.71
C ASP A 207 -4.77 -18.90 5.32
N GLY A 208 -3.58 -18.32 5.16
CA GLY A 208 -3.07 -17.78 3.90
C GLY A 208 -3.49 -16.34 3.61
N HIS A 209 -4.34 -15.72 4.45
CA HIS A 209 -4.64 -14.30 4.30
C HIS A 209 -3.44 -13.42 4.64
N MET A 210 -3.34 -12.26 4.00
CA MET A 210 -2.20 -11.36 4.14
C MET A 210 -2.63 -9.91 4.28
N ALA A 211 -1.73 -9.08 4.81
CA ALA A 211 -1.81 -7.63 4.75
C ALA A 211 -0.45 -6.99 4.48
N TRP A 212 -0.44 -5.81 3.84
CA TRP A 212 0.75 -5.01 3.56
C TRP A 212 0.52 -3.57 4.00
N SER A 213 1.39 -3.04 4.87
CA SER A 213 1.36 -1.62 5.22
C SER A 213 1.89 -0.74 4.10
N SER A 214 1.47 0.53 4.05
CA SER A 214 2.26 1.52 3.34
C SER A 214 3.67 1.63 3.95
N PRO A 215 4.71 1.96 3.17
CA PRO A 215 6.05 2.12 3.72
C PRO A 215 6.18 3.32 4.65
N ILE A 216 7.19 3.29 5.52
CA ILE A 216 7.76 4.45 6.17
C ILE A 216 9.15 4.67 5.57
N TRP A 217 9.40 5.87 5.06
CA TRP A 217 10.68 6.27 4.49
C TRP A 217 11.62 6.81 5.57
N THR A 218 12.93 6.71 5.32
CA THR A 218 13.95 7.40 6.14
C THR A 218 14.73 8.37 5.29
N GLU A 219 15.05 9.54 5.86
CA GLU A 219 15.79 10.63 5.21
C GLU A 219 16.98 11.08 6.04
#